data_AF-A0AAV1M0R1-F1
#
_entry.id   AF-A0AAV1M0R1-F1
#
_cell.length_a   1.000
_cell.length_b   1.000
_cell.length_c   1.000
_cell.angle_alpha   90.00
_cell.angle_beta   90.00
_cell.angle_gamma   90.00
#
_symmetry.space_group_name_H-M   'P 1'
#
loop_
_entity.id
_entity.type
_entity.pdbx_description
1 polymer ?
#
loop_
_entity_poly.entity_id
_entity_poly.type
_entity_poly.pdbx_seq_one_letter_code
_entity_poly.pdbx_strand_id
1 'polypeptide(L)'
;MRGIVVLCTIVTACLAYCPDTETGGFRNSVWQPNNVLIKLLNFFYDSIALTSSDRCFLQRRFVSVVAFAKSILVSRNSTCLENIVKIAKVETEKQLDKPDSALAGPFRGIIDRLLTVIDQPINDVLASCKPDTFEKECQITLQNYRTKNEKICKGYYKNVEVYNRAMNWANREDSIDYIEELTQKSNRKLKDIEALNFFEIAATKKYKNALEELRNIFMQVKNDIFNCNSLTFIKL
;
A
#
# COMPACT_ATOMS: atom_id res chain seq x y z
N MET A 1 -3.44 -29.75 21.76
CA MET A 1 -3.74 -28.31 21.68
C MET A 1 -2.76 -27.57 20.74
N ARG A 2 -2.64 -27.99 19.48
CA ARG A 2 -1.81 -27.30 18.46
C ARG A 2 -2.60 -26.90 17.20
N GLY A 3 -3.85 -27.37 17.07
CA GLY A 3 -4.72 -27.04 15.94
C GLY A 3 -5.54 -25.76 16.10
N ILE A 4 -5.74 -25.25 17.33
CA ILE A 4 -6.59 -24.08 17.59
C ILE A 4 -5.83 -22.76 17.38
N VAL A 5 -4.52 -22.73 17.61
CA VAL A 5 -3.70 -21.50 17.48
C VAL A 5 -3.46 -21.11 16.02
N VAL A 6 -3.40 -22.09 15.10
CA VAL A 6 -3.18 -21.82 13.66
C VAL A 6 -4.43 -21.22 13.00
N LEU A 7 -5.63 -21.59 13.47
CA LEU A 7 -6.88 -21.01 12.99
C LEU A 7 -7.03 -19.54 13.41
N CYS A 8 -6.63 -19.16 14.62
CA CYS A 8 -6.73 -17.75 15.07
C CYS A 8 -5.84 -16.80 14.26
N THR A 9 -4.64 -17.20 13.84
CA THR A 9 -3.74 -16.36 13.02
C THR A 9 -4.22 -16.19 11.57
N ILE A 10 -4.87 -17.21 11.01
CA ILE A 10 -5.47 -17.14 9.67
C ILE A 10 -6.72 -16.26 9.71
N VAL A 11 -7.51 -16.34 10.79
CA VAL A 11 -8.70 -15.50 10.99
C VAL A 11 -8.32 -14.03 11.19
N THR A 12 -7.22 -13.67 11.86
CA THR A 12 -6.77 -12.26 11.94
C THR A 12 -6.26 -11.70 10.62
N ALA A 13 -5.66 -12.52 9.75
CA ALA A 13 -5.22 -12.07 8.42
C ALA A 13 -6.40 -11.97 7.43
N CYS A 14 -7.37 -12.89 7.52
CA CYS A 14 -8.65 -12.77 6.82
C CYS A 14 -9.48 -11.60 7.35
N LEU A 15 -9.54 -11.30 8.64
CA LEU A 15 -10.30 -10.14 9.15
C LEU A 15 -9.63 -8.79 8.84
N ALA A 16 -8.30 -8.79 8.64
CA ALA A 16 -7.58 -7.58 8.23
C ALA A 16 -7.76 -7.24 6.74
N TYR A 17 -8.05 -8.25 5.91
CA TYR A 17 -7.96 -8.10 4.46
C TYR A 17 -9.11 -8.72 3.65
N CYS A 18 -10.05 -9.42 4.28
CA CYS A 18 -11.36 -9.63 3.67
C CYS A 18 -12.05 -8.27 3.65
N PRO A 19 -12.45 -7.76 2.47
CA PRO A 19 -13.49 -6.75 2.46
C PRO A 19 -14.66 -7.37 3.21
N ASP A 20 -15.06 -6.78 4.34
CA ASP A 20 -16.30 -7.18 5.00
C ASP A 20 -17.37 -7.26 3.92
N THR A 21 -17.86 -8.47 3.68
CA THR A 21 -18.99 -8.71 2.78
C THR A 21 -20.29 -8.18 3.39
N GLU A 22 -20.22 -7.49 4.54
CA GLU A 22 -21.22 -6.53 4.98
C GLU A 22 -21.20 -5.26 4.10
N THR A 23 -21.48 -5.43 2.81
CA THR A 23 -22.04 -4.34 2.01
C THR A 23 -23.45 -3.96 2.47
N GLY A 24 -24.07 -4.77 3.34
CA GLY A 24 -25.31 -4.45 4.04
C GLY A 24 -25.08 -3.61 5.29
N GLY A 25 -24.84 -2.30 5.14
CA GLY A 25 -24.80 -1.40 6.31
C GLY A 25 -24.35 0.03 6.02
N PHE A 26 -23.49 0.22 5.02
CA PHE A 26 -22.98 1.55 4.68
C PHE A 26 -24.00 2.33 3.84
N ARG A 27 -24.22 3.59 4.21
CA ARG A 27 -25.17 4.49 3.52
C ARG A 27 -24.54 5.29 2.38
N ASN A 28 -23.24 5.10 2.12
CA ASN A 28 -22.51 5.66 0.99
C ASN A 28 -21.47 4.67 0.44
N SER A 29 -21.09 4.89 -0.82
CA SER A 29 -20.16 4.06 -1.59
C SER A 29 -18.68 4.43 -1.44
N VAL A 30 -18.37 5.56 -0.77
CA VAL A 30 -17.01 6.12 -0.72
C VAL A 30 -16.23 5.62 0.49
N TRP A 31 -16.92 5.34 1.60
CA TRP A 31 -16.26 5.01 2.86
C TRP A 31 -15.42 3.73 2.78
N GLN A 32 -16.04 2.62 2.37
CA GLN A 32 -15.39 1.32 2.40
C GLN A 32 -14.14 1.26 1.49
N PRO A 33 -14.15 1.76 0.24
CA PRO A 33 -12.94 1.82 -0.57
C PRO A 33 -11.80 2.64 0.04
N ASN A 34 -12.12 3.76 0.70
CA ASN A 34 -11.12 4.56 1.43
C ASN A 34 -10.55 3.77 2.63
N ASN A 35 -11.40 3.06 3.37
CA ASN A 35 -10.99 2.21 4.48
C ASN A 35 -10.07 1.06 4.04
N VAL A 36 -10.33 0.45 2.88
CA VAL A 36 -9.44 -0.57 2.28
C VAL A 36 -8.05 0.00 2.00
N LEU A 37 -7.96 1.20 1.42
CA LEU A 37 -6.68 1.86 1.19
C LEU A 37 -5.92 2.12 2.50
N ILE A 38 -6.59 2.63 3.54
CA ILE A 38 -5.99 2.87 4.87
C ILE A 38 -5.46 1.56 5.46
N LYS A 39 -6.27 0.48 5.46
CA LYS A 39 -5.86 -0.83 5.97
C LYS A 39 -4.64 -1.37 5.25
N LEU A 40 -4.58 -1.21 3.93
CA LEU A 40 -3.44 -1.64 3.12
C LEU A 40 -2.17 -0.83 3.43
N LEU A 41 -2.28 0.49 3.62
CA LEU A 41 -1.15 1.33 4.01
C LEU A 41 -0.61 0.92 5.38
N ASN A 42 -1.50 0.69 6.35
CA ASN A 42 -1.13 0.19 7.69
C ASN A 42 -0.49 -1.20 7.62
N PHE A 43 -1.04 -2.13 6.84
CA PHE A 43 -0.45 -3.45 6.62
C PHE A 43 1.00 -3.35 6.15
N PHE A 44 1.31 -2.43 5.23
CA PHE A 44 2.67 -2.24 4.77
C PHE A 44 3.60 -1.78 5.91
N TYR A 45 3.18 -0.84 6.76
CA TYR A 45 3.99 -0.42 7.92
C TYR A 45 4.19 -1.54 8.95
N ASP A 46 3.14 -2.31 9.24
CA ASP A 46 3.18 -3.35 10.26
C ASP A 46 3.96 -4.61 9.84
N SER A 47 3.98 -4.87 8.53
CA SER A 47 4.56 -6.09 7.95
C SER A 47 6.05 -5.98 7.59
N ILE A 48 6.60 -4.76 7.49
CA ILE A 48 8.03 -4.53 7.21
C ILE A 48 8.83 -4.24 8.49
N ALA A 49 10.05 -4.76 8.57
CA ALA A 49 10.84 -4.76 9.81
C ALA A 49 11.32 -3.37 10.27
N LEU A 50 10.73 -2.76 11.31
CA LEU A 50 11.06 -1.38 11.74
C LEU A 50 12.46 -1.23 12.35
N THR A 51 12.97 -2.26 13.00
CA THR A 51 14.20 -2.21 13.80
C THR A 51 15.15 -3.35 13.43
N SER A 52 16.43 -3.22 13.79
CA SER A 52 17.41 -4.30 13.61
C SER A 52 17.14 -5.51 14.53
N SER A 53 16.35 -5.33 15.59
CA SER A 53 15.86 -6.40 16.47
C SER A 53 14.78 -7.28 15.84
N ASP A 54 14.19 -6.88 14.70
CA ASP A 54 13.16 -7.67 14.00
C ASP A 54 13.71 -8.91 13.28
N ARG A 55 15.04 -9.14 13.29
CA ARG A 55 15.72 -10.28 12.65
C ARG A 55 15.18 -11.66 13.04
N CYS A 56 14.47 -11.77 14.18
CA CYS A 56 13.88 -13.03 14.62
C CYS A 56 12.53 -13.35 13.94
N PHE A 57 11.96 -12.43 13.16
CA PHE A 57 10.68 -12.61 12.47
C PHE A 57 10.89 -12.87 10.98
N LEU A 58 11.08 -14.15 10.61
CA LEU A 58 11.24 -14.59 9.21
C LEU A 58 10.11 -14.09 8.29
N GLN A 59 8.91 -13.86 8.82
CA GLN A 59 7.80 -13.21 8.12
C GLN A 59 8.17 -11.78 7.67
N ARG A 60 8.66 -10.95 8.61
CA ARG A 60 9.07 -9.57 8.33
C ARG A 60 10.28 -9.51 7.42
N ARG A 61 11.20 -10.47 7.54
CA ARG A 61 12.31 -10.64 6.59
C ARG A 61 11.80 -10.82 5.16
N PHE A 62 10.90 -11.79 4.96
CA PHE A 62 10.32 -12.08 3.65
C PHE A 62 9.69 -10.83 3.04
N VAL A 63 8.83 -10.13 3.79
CA VAL A 63 8.17 -8.91 3.31
C VAL A 63 9.19 -7.80 3.03
N SER A 64 10.23 -7.67 3.85
CA SER A 64 11.28 -6.64 3.66
C SER A 64 12.11 -6.87 2.39
N VAL A 65 12.43 -8.13 2.06
CA VAL A 65 13.09 -8.49 0.80
C VAL A 65 12.21 -8.14 -0.41
N VAL A 66 10.92 -8.53 -0.36
CA VAL A 66 9.95 -8.18 -1.43
C VAL A 66 9.79 -6.66 -1.54
N ALA A 67 9.71 -5.95 -0.42
CA ALA A 67 9.58 -4.49 -0.37
C ALA A 67 10.80 -3.80 -0.99
N PHE A 68 12.02 -4.28 -0.71
CA PHE A 68 13.23 -3.74 -1.33
C PHE A 68 13.21 -3.91 -2.85
N ALA A 69 12.87 -5.10 -3.35
CA ALA A 69 12.74 -5.35 -4.79
C ALA A 69 11.68 -4.44 -5.44
N LYS A 70 10.53 -4.25 -4.77
CA LYS A 70 9.49 -3.30 -5.20
C LYS A 70 10.01 -1.86 -5.20
N SER A 71 10.82 -1.45 -4.24
CA SER A 71 11.37 -0.10 -4.19
C SER A 71 12.20 0.22 -5.44
N ILE A 72 12.95 -0.77 -5.95
CA ILE A 72 13.69 -0.64 -7.21
C ILE A 72 12.72 -0.62 -8.39
N LEU A 73 11.74 -1.53 -8.43
CA LEU A 73 10.72 -1.58 -9.48
C LEU A 73 10.05 -0.22 -9.72
N VAL A 74 9.61 0.42 -8.63
CA VAL A 74 8.85 1.68 -8.71
C VAL A 74 9.75 2.91 -8.87
N SER A 75 11.05 2.81 -8.55
CA SER A 75 12.00 3.93 -8.68
C SER A 75 12.62 4.08 -10.07
N ARG A 76 12.58 3.02 -10.90
CA ARG A 76 13.23 2.97 -12.22
C ARG A 76 12.36 3.56 -13.33
N ASN A 77 12.93 4.50 -14.07
CA ASN A 77 12.30 5.11 -15.24
C ASN A 77 12.68 4.33 -16.52
N SER A 78 12.08 3.15 -16.71
CA SER A 78 12.21 2.36 -17.94
C SER A 78 10.83 1.90 -18.41
N THR A 79 10.64 1.73 -19.71
CA THR A 79 9.38 1.27 -20.32
C THR A 79 9.26 -0.26 -20.34
N CYS A 80 10.38 -0.99 -20.25
CA CYS A 80 10.38 -2.46 -20.22
C CYS A 80 10.25 -2.98 -18.79
N LEU A 81 9.03 -3.38 -18.40
CA LEU A 81 8.74 -3.89 -17.05
C LEU A 81 9.56 -5.15 -16.72
N GLU A 82 9.65 -6.11 -17.63
CA GLU A 82 10.40 -7.36 -17.41
C GLU A 82 11.88 -7.11 -17.13
N ASN A 83 12.49 -6.16 -17.85
CA ASN A 83 13.88 -5.79 -17.61
C ASN A 83 14.07 -5.15 -16.23
N ILE A 84 13.14 -4.28 -15.82
CA ILE A 84 13.17 -3.69 -14.48
C ILE A 84 13.02 -4.76 -13.40
N VAL A 85 12.14 -5.74 -13.58
CA VAL A 85 11.95 -6.84 -12.62
C VAL A 85 13.23 -7.66 -12.47
N LYS A 86 13.92 -7.98 -13.58
CA LYS A 86 15.23 -8.66 -13.55
C LYS A 86 16.28 -7.83 -12.80
N ILE A 87 16.37 -6.53 -13.09
CA ILE A 87 17.28 -5.61 -12.39
C ILE A 87 16.96 -5.57 -10.90
N ALA A 88 15.69 -5.42 -10.54
CA ALA A 88 15.24 -5.38 -9.16
C ALA A 88 15.60 -6.68 -8.41
N LYS A 89 15.44 -7.84 -9.04
CA LYS A 89 15.86 -9.12 -8.48
C LYS A 89 17.37 -9.16 -8.22
N VAL A 90 18.19 -8.92 -9.25
CA VAL A 90 19.65 -8.99 -9.14
C VAL A 90 20.21 -7.95 -8.15
N GLU A 91 19.68 -6.74 -8.14
CA GLU A 91 20.09 -5.71 -7.19
C GLU A 91 19.68 -6.06 -5.76
N THR A 92 18.51 -6.68 -5.56
CA THR A 92 18.09 -7.14 -4.22
C THR A 92 18.93 -8.32 -3.73
N GLU A 93 19.29 -9.27 -4.60
CA GLU A 93 20.17 -10.40 -4.26
C GLU A 93 21.51 -9.92 -3.68
N LYS A 94 22.06 -8.84 -4.22
CA LYS A 94 23.32 -8.22 -3.75
C LYS A 94 23.21 -7.51 -2.39
N GLN A 95 22.01 -7.41 -1.83
CA GLN A 95 21.73 -6.66 -0.61
C GLN A 95 21.17 -7.55 0.51
N LEU A 96 21.08 -8.87 0.29
CA LEU A 96 20.51 -9.81 1.27
C LEU A 96 21.35 -9.94 2.55
N ASP A 97 22.60 -9.50 2.57
CA ASP A 97 23.40 -9.43 3.80
C ASP A 97 22.93 -8.32 4.75
N LYS A 98 22.16 -7.34 4.26
CA LYS A 98 21.65 -6.23 5.06
C LYS A 98 20.59 -6.67 6.07
N PRO A 99 20.47 -5.97 7.22
CA PRO A 99 19.37 -6.18 8.15
C PRO A 99 18.02 -5.85 7.51
N ASP A 100 16.98 -6.51 8.01
CA ASP A 100 15.61 -6.41 7.49
C ASP A 100 15.10 -4.97 7.45
N SER A 101 15.44 -4.18 8.47
CA SER A 101 15.09 -2.76 8.54
C SER A 101 15.76 -1.89 7.48
N ALA A 102 16.98 -2.25 7.06
CA ALA A 102 17.66 -1.59 5.95
C ALA A 102 17.10 -2.00 4.58
N LEU A 103 16.61 -3.24 4.44
CA LEU A 103 15.88 -3.68 3.24
C LEU A 103 14.50 -3.01 3.14
N ALA A 104 13.80 -2.85 4.26
CA ALA A 104 12.49 -2.21 4.28
C ALA A 104 12.55 -0.67 4.09
N GLY A 105 13.64 -0.03 4.51
CA GLY A 105 13.78 1.43 4.55
C GLY A 105 13.44 2.15 3.23
N PRO A 106 13.99 1.75 2.08
CA PRO A 106 13.69 2.39 0.80
C PRO A 106 12.20 2.36 0.43
N PHE A 107 11.53 1.24 0.70
CA PHE A 107 10.09 1.13 0.42
C PHE A 107 9.25 1.98 1.37
N ARG A 108 9.64 2.11 2.66
CA ARG A 108 8.99 3.06 3.58
C ARG A 108 9.02 4.48 3.06
N GLY A 109 10.19 4.96 2.64
CA GLY A 109 10.31 6.32 2.11
C GLY A 109 9.42 6.58 0.89
N ILE A 110 9.14 5.54 0.10
CA ILE A 110 8.19 5.59 -1.02
C ILE A 110 6.74 5.69 -0.51
N ILE A 111 6.35 4.90 0.48
CA ILE A 111 5.00 4.98 1.10
C ILE A 111 4.82 6.32 1.81
N ASP A 112 5.80 6.77 2.59
CA ASP A 112 5.79 8.06 3.28
C ASP A 112 5.54 9.19 2.27
N ARG A 113 6.27 9.17 1.13
CA ARG A 113 6.08 10.16 0.07
C ARG A 113 4.69 10.10 -0.54
N LEU A 114 4.13 8.91 -0.77
CA LEU A 114 2.73 8.79 -1.22
C LEU A 114 1.77 9.38 -0.19
N LEU A 115 1.94 9.08 1.10
CA LEU A 115 1.11 9.62 2.18
C LEU A 115 1.14 11.15 2.24
N THR A 116 2.30 11.79 2.04
CA THR A 116 2.36 13.27 1.99
C THR A 116 1.46 13.89 0.92
N VAL A 117 1.12 13.12 -0.12
CA VAL A 117 0.22 13.53 -1.20
C VAL A 117 -1.24 13.16 -0.87
N ILE A 118 -1.51 11.95 -0.38
CA ILE A 118 -2.88 11.43 -0.29
C ILE A 118 -3.53 11.53 1.10
N ASP A 119 -2.79 11.91 2.14
CA ASP A 119 -3.30 12.01 3.52
C ASP A 119 -4.50 12.97 3.63
N GLN A 120 -4.40 14.18 3.07
CA GLN A 120 -5.52 15.11 3.12
C GLN A 120 -6.76 14.60 2.35
N PRO A 121 -6.65 14.04 1.13
CA PRO A 121 -7.79 13.39 0.46
C PRO A 121 -8.43 12.23 1.25
N ILE A 122 -7.63 11.41 1.96
CA ILE A 122 -8.15 10.36 2.86
C ILE A 122 -8.97 11.00 3.99
N ASN A 123 -8.43 12.06 4.60
CA ASN A 123 -9.08 12.77 5.70
C ASN A 123 -10.35 13.52 5.26
N ASP A 124 -10.39 14.04 4.03
CA ASP A 124 -11.59 14.64 3.45
C ASP A 124 -12.73 13.61 3.40
N VAL A 125 -12.44 12.35 3.02
CA VAL A 125 -13.43 11.27 3.01
C VAL A 125 -13.84 10.87 4.43
N LEU A 126 -12.88 10.70 5.35
CA LEU A 126 -13.17 10.39 6.76
C LEU A 126 -14.08 11.44 7.42
N ALA A 127 -13.89 12.71 7.07
CA ALA A 127 -14.70 13.81 7.59
C ALA A 127 -16.09 13.88 6.96
N SER A 128 -16.24 13.46 5.70
CA SER A 128 -17.44 13.69 4.89
C SER A 128 -18.36 12.49 4.74
N CYS A 129 -17.81 11.28 4.74
CA CYS A 129 -18.48 10.06 4.30
C CYS A 129 -18.35 8.99 5.37
N LYS A 130 -18.89 9.25 6.57
CA LYS A 130 -18.94 8.26 7.65
C LYS A 130 -19.87 7.10 7.27
N PRO A 131 -19.74 5.90 7.89
CA PRO A 131 -20.58 4.73 7.59
C PRO A 131 -22.09 5.02 7.46
N ASP A 132 -22.60 5.90 8.31
CA ASP A 132 -24.00 6.26 8.49
C ASP A 132 -24.43 7.49 7.65
N THR A 133 -23.48 8.16 6.99
CA THR A 133 -23.77 9.30 6.12
C THR A 133 -24.37 8.82 4.80
N PHE A 134 -25.50 9.40 4.40
CA PHE A 134 -26.15 9.09 3.13
C PHE A 134 -25.32 9.59 1.94
N GLU A 135 -25.36 8.85 0.83
CA GLU A 135 -24.63 9.13 -0.41
C GLU A 135 -24.67 10.62 -0.83
N LYS A 136 -25.86 11.23 -0.88
CA LYS A 136 -26.03 12.63 -1.28
C LYS A 136 -25.31 13.60 -0.34
N GLU A 137 -25.40 13.38 0.98
CA GLU A 137 -24.75 14.22 1.98
C GLU A 137 -23.24 14.05 1.94
N CYS A 138 -22.76 12.81 1.80
CA CYS A 138 -21.34 12.49 1.62
C CYS A 138 -20.77 13.21 0.40
N GLN A 139 -21.41 13.12 -0.75
CA GLN A 139 -20.95 13.78 -1.99
C GLN A 139 -20.88 15.30 -1.85
N ILE A 140 -21.92 15.93 -1.30
CA ILE A 140 -21.96 17.39 -1.10
C ILE A 140 -20.84 17.82 -0.15
N THR A 141 -20.70 17.14 0.99
CA THR A 141 -19.72 17.49 2.02
C THR A 141 -18.30 17.29 1.52
N LEU A 142 -18.02 16.17 0.86
CA LEU A 142 -16.71 15.86 0.28
C LEU A 142 -16.33 16.88 -0.80
N GLN A 143 -17.27 17.27 -1.65
CA GLN A 143 -17.03 18.29 -2.66
C GLN A 143 -16.75 19.66 -2.04
N ASN A 144 -17.43 20.00 -0.94
CA ASN A 144 -17.17 21.24 -0.19
C ASN A 144 -15.76 21.26 0.41
N TYR A 145 -15.30 20.16 1.04
CA TYR A 145 -13.92 20.04 1.53
C TYR A 145 -12.91 20.20 0.40
N ARG A 146 -13.08 19.47 -0.71
CA ARG A 146 -12.17 19.55 -1.86
C ARG A 146 -12.11 20.94 -2.49
N THR A 147 -13.26 21.60 -2.62
CA THR A 147 -13.34 22.97 -3.14
C THR A 147 -12.69 23.98 -2.19
N LYS A 148 -12.86 23.81 -0.88
CA LYS A 148 -12.20 24.63 0.14
C LYS A 148 -10.69 24.43 0.11
N ASN A 149 -10.22 23.19 0.03
CA ASN A 149 -8.80 22.85 -0.01
C ASN A 149 -8.14 23.38 -1.30
N GLU A 150 -8.81 23.32 -2.45
CA GLU A 150 -8.32 23.92 -3.70
C GLU A 150 -8.21 25.46 -3.61
N LYS A 151 -9.12 26.12 -2.88
CA LYS A 151 -9.02 27.57 -2.62
C LYS A 151 -7.86 27.92 -1.70
N ILE A 152 -7.57 27.08 -0.71
CA ILE A 152 -6.47 27.28 0.25
C ILE A 152 -5.12 26.97 -0.42
N CYS A 153 -5.06 25.88 -1.17
CA CYS A 153 -3.88 25.44 -1.88
C CYS A 153 -4.23 25.09 -3.32
N LYS A 154 -3.81 25.97 -4.24
CA LYS A 154 -4.03 25.79 -5.67
C LYS A 154 -3.26 24.58 -6.18
N GLY A 155 -3.96 23.67 -6.86
CA GLY A 155 -3.41 22.40 -7.35
C GLY A 155 -3.75 21.18 -6.50
N TYR A 156 -4.56 21.33 -5.44
CA TYR A 156 -5.01 20.22 -4.59
C TYR A 156 -5.73 19.11 -5.36
N TYR A 157 -6.39 19.44 -6.47
CA TYR A 157 -6.99 18.44 -7.37
C TYR A 157 -6.01 17.32 -7.79
N LYS A 158 -4.70 17.59 -7.88
CA LYS A 158 -3.68 16.58 -8.18
C LYS A 158 -3.50 15.57 -7.06
N ASN A 159 -3.57 16.02 -5.80
CA ASN A 159 -3.56 15.13 -4.63
C ASN A 159 -4.79 14.22 -4.66
N VAL A 160 -5.96 14.78 -4.99
CA VAL A 160 -7.21 14.01 -5.15
C VAL A 160 -7.10 13.00 -6.30
N GLU A 161 -6.44 13.35 -7.40
CA GLU A 161 -6.20 12.44 -8.52
C GLU A 161 -5.34 11.23 -8.11
N VAL A 162 -4.20 11.46 -7.46
CA VAL A 162 -3.33 10.38 -6.95
C VAL A 162 -4.07 9.52 -5.92
N TYR A 163 -4.81 10.15 -5.01
CA TYR A 163 -5.66 9.46 -4.04
C TYR A 163 -6.66 8.53 -4.74
N ASN A 164 -7.40 9.03 -5.75
CA ASN A 164 -8.39 8.22 -6.45
C ASN A 164 -7.73 7.04 -7.16
N ARG A 165 -6.55 7.21 -7.76
CA ARG A 165 -5.79 6.10 -8.37
C ARG A 165 -5.31 5.09 -7.33
N ALA A 166 -4.77 5.54 -6.20
CA ALA A 166 -4.33 4.68 -5.11
C ALA A 166 -5.51 3.90 -4.49
N MET A 167 -6.65 4.56 -4.28
CA MET A 167 -7.88 3.95 -3.80
C MET A 167 -8.39 2.91 -4.81
N ASN A 168 -8.46 3.26 -6.09
CA ASN A 168 -8.86 2.31 -7.14
C ASN A 168 -7.94 1.10 -7.14
N TRP A 169 -6.62 1.31 -7.13
CA TRP A 169 -5.62 0.25 -7.08
C TRP A 169 -5.81 -0.68 -5.87
N ALA A 170 -5.95 -0.12 -4.66
CA ALA A 170 -6.12 -0.90 -3.43
C ALA A 170 -7.39 -1.77 -3.43
N ASN A 171 -8.42 -1.37 -4.19
CA ASN A 171 -9.69 -2.08 -4.30
C ASN A 171 -9.78 -3.00 -5.54
N ARG A 172 -8.71 -3.16 -6.32
CA ARG A 172 -8.67 -4.14 -7.42
C ARG A 172 -8.49 -5.55 -6.88
N GLU A 173 -9.18 -6.51 -7.48
CA GLU A 173 -9.05 -7.94 -7.16
C GLU A 173 -7.59 -8.42 -7.25
N ASP A 174 -6.88 -8.10 -8.34
CA ASP A 174 -5.48 -8.50 -8.52
C ASP A 174 -4.51 -7.89 -7.50
N SER A 175 -4.85 -6.73 -6.95
CA SER A 175 -4.06 -6.07 -5.90
C SER A 175 -4.40 -6.66 -4.53
N ILE A 176 -5.66 -7.01 -4.30
CA ILE A 176 -6.10 -7.70 -3.09
C ILE A 176 -5.44 -9.08 -3.00
N ASP A 177 -5.58 -9.89 -4.04
CA ASP A 177 -4.98 -11.23 -4.15
C ASP A 177 -3.47 -11.22 -3.95
N TYR A 178 -2.79 -10.18 -4.46
CA TYR A 178 -1.34 -10.01 -4.30
C TYR A 178 -0.95 -9.85 -2.82
N ILE A 179 -1.69 -9.02 -2.07
CA ILE A 179 -1.41 -8.79 -0.65
C ILE A 179 -1.76 -10.01 0.20
N GLU A 180 -2.85 -10.71 -0.13
CA GLU A 180 -3.19 -11.97 0.50
C GLU A 180 -2.11 -13.03 0.27
N GLU A 181 -1.62 -13.20 -0.96
CA GLU A 181 -0.57 -14.18 -1.23
C GLU A 181 0.77 -13.78 -0.57
N LEU A 182 1.13 -12.50 -0.57
CA LEU A 182 2.31 -11.99 0.17
C LEU A 182 2.22 -12.34 1.66
N THR A 183 1.04 -12.16 2.26
CA THR A 183 0.77 -12.50 3.66
C THR A 183 0.87 -14.01 3.89
N GLN A 184 0.26 -14.82 3.03
CA GLN A 184 0.32 -16.28 3.13
C GLN A 184 1.76 -16.82 2.97
N LYS A 185 2.52 -16.31 2.01
CA LYS A 185 3.90 -16.75 1.73
C LYS A 185 4.86 -16.32 2.83
N SER A 186 4.75 -15.10 3.34
CA SER A 186 5.54 -14.65 4.48
C SER A 186 5.27 -15.50 5.72
N ASN A 187 4.02 -15.87 5.98
CA ASN A 187 3.62 -16.73 7.11
C ASN A 187 4.24 -18.14 7.07
N ARG A 188 4.62 -18.63 5.89
CA ARG A 188 5.33 -19.91 5.72
C ARG A 188 6.82 -19.84 6.08
N LYS A 189 7.34 -18.68 6.49
CA LYS A 189 8.74 -18.47 6.90
C LYS A 189 9.76 -18.89 5.84
N LEU A 190 9.42 -18.63 4.57
CA LEU A 190 10.30 -18.89 3.43
C LEU A 190 11.54 -17.98 3.48
N LYS A 191 12.66 -18.40 2.89
CA LYS A 191 13.92 -17.65 2.90
C LYS A 191 13.93 -16.56 1.82
N ASP A 192 15.02 -15.79 1.78
CA ASP A 192 15.18 -14.64 0.90
C ASP A 192 15.04 -14.97 -0.60
N ILE A 193 15.53 -16.13 -1.04
CA ILE A 193 15.46 -16.55 -2.45
C ILE A 193 14.01 -16.83 -2.86
N GLU A 194 13.23 -17.45 -1.99
CA GLU A 194 11.79 -17.67 -2.22
C GLU A 194 11.02 -16.35 -2.24
N ALA A 195 11.43 -15.36 -1.43
CA ALA A 195 10.87 -14.01 -1.46
C ALA A 195 11.11 -13.33 -2.82
N LEU A 196 12.33 -13.46 -3.36
CA LEU A 196 12.69 -12.93 -4.67
C LEU A 196 11.98 -13.64 -5.82
N ASN A 197 11.87 -14.97 -5.76
CA ASN A 197 11.12 -15.74 -6.74
C ASN A 197 9.62 -15.40 -6.70
N PHE A 198 9.06 -15.19 -5.50
CA PHE A 198 7.70 -14.67 -5.35
C PHE A 198 7.56 -13.30 -6.02
N PHE A 199 8.46 -12.35 -5.74
CA PHE A 199 8.44 -11.02 -6.36
C PHE A 199 8.49 -11.11 -7.89
N GLU A 200 9.40 -11.90 -8.45
CA GLU A 200 9.55 -12.05 -9.90
C GLU A 200 8.30 -12.61 -10.55
N ILE A 201 7.72 -13.68 -9.99
CA ILE A 201 6.49 -14.30 -10.50
C ILE A 201 5.31 -13.34 -10.38
N ALA A 202 5.19 -12.65 -9.25
CA ALA A 202 4.15 -11.65 -9.02
C ALA A 202 4.24 -10.52 -10.06
N ALA A 203 5.44 -9.96 -10.27
CA ALA A 203 5.65 -8.79 -11.12
C ALA A 203 5.63 -9.08 -12.62
N THR A 204 5.97 -10.31 -13.05
CA THR A 204 6.02 -10.66 -14.48
C THR A 204 4.81 -11.44 -14.97
N LYS A 205 4.10 -12.16 -14.09
CA LYS A 205 3.04 -13.09 -14.50
C LYS A 205 1.73 -12.84 -13.78
N LYS A 206 1.67 -13.06 -12.46
CA LYS A 206 0.39 -13.22 -11.76
C LYS A 206 -0.29 -11.88 -11.45
N TYR A 207 0.48 -10.89 -11.03
CA TYR A 207 -0.01 -9.60 -10.53
C TYR A 207 0.64 -8.43 -11.30
N LYS A 208 0.99 -8.68 -12.56
CA LYS A 208 1.69 -7.72 -13.42
C LYS A 208 0.95 -6.38 -13.46
N ASN A 209 -0.35 -6.40 -13.75
CA ASN A 209 -1.16 -5.20 -13.90
C ASN A 209 -1.25 -4.39 -12.60
N ALA A 210 -1.47 -5.06 -11.46
CA ALA A 210 -1.45 -4.43 -10.15
C ALA A 210 -0.10 -3.76 -9.87
N LEU A 211 1.02 -4.46 -10.08
CA LEU A 211 2.35 -3.92 -9.77
C LEU A 211 2.79 -2.83 -10.76
N GLU A 212 2.32 -2.90 -12.01
CA GLU A 212 2.52 -1.85 -13.02
C GLU A 212 1.72 -0.58 -12.68
N GLU A 213 0.46 -0.70 -12.27
CA GLU A 213 -0.31 0.48 -11.84
C GLU A 213 0.25 1.09 -10.55
N LEU A 214 0.65 0.26 -9.58
CA LEU A 214 1.34 0.74 -8.39
C LEU A 214 2.60 1.54 -8.74
N ARG A 215 3.40 1.03 -9.69
CA ARG A 215 4.56 1.75 -10.22
C ARG A 215 4.16 3.07 -10.86
N ASN A 216 3.10 3.12 -11.66
CA ASN A 216 2.64 4.33 -12.32
C ASN A 216 2.19 5.39 -11.31
N ILE A 217 1.51 5.00 -10.24
CA ILE A 217 1.12 5.89 -9.13
C ILE A 217 2.37 6.48 -8.47
N PHE A 218 3.37 5.67 -8.15
CA PHE A 218 4.61 6.18 -7.54
C PHE A 218 5.43 7.05 -8.49
N MET A 219 5.45 6.72 -9.79
CA MET A 219 6.10 7.55 -10.80
C MET A 219 5.40 8.91 -10.94
N GLN A 220 4.07 8.96 -10.82
CA GLN A 220 3.32 10.22 -10.74
C GLN A 220 3.74 11.02 -9.50
N VAL A 221 3.71 10.41 -8.31
CA VAL A 221 4.15 11.05 -7.05
C VAL A 221 5.60 11.54 -7.12
N LYS A 222 6.46 10.80 -7.83
CA LYS A 222 7.89 11.12 -7.97
C LYS A 222 8.14 12.32 -8.88
N ASN A 223 7.44 12.40 -10.00
CA ASN A 223 7.76 13.32 -11.10
C ASN A 223 6.84 14.55 -11.16
N ASP A 224 5.63 14.47 -10.61
CA ASP A 224 4.71 15.60 -10.57
C ASP A 224 5.07 16.57 -9.43
N ILE A 225 4.56 17.80 -9.59
CA ILE A 225 4.67 18.86 -8.58
C ILE A 225 3.38 18.89 -7.77
N PHE A 226 3.52 18.58 -6.48
CA PHE A 226 2.46 18.67 -5.48
C PHE A 226 2.76 19.83 -4.52
N ASN A 227 2.04 20.94 -4.70
CA ASN A 227 2.18 22.12 -3.85
C ASN A 227 1.39 21.99 -2.55
N CYS A 228 0.47 21.02 -2.49
CA CYS A 228 -0.48 20.82 -1.41
C CYS A 228 -0.14 19.58 -0.60
N ASN A 229 1.14 19.42 -0.27
CA ASN A 229 1.57 18.33 0.59
C ASN A 229 1.12 18.61 2.02
N SER A 230 0.64 17.58 2.71
CA SER A 230 0.44 17.68 4.15
C SER A 230 1.81 17.77 4.83
N LEU A 231 2.04 18.89 5.52
CA LEU A 231 2.88 18.92 6.72
C LEU A 231 1.94 18.91 7.93
N THR A 232 1.17 17.83 8.11
CA THR A 232 0.45 17.60 9.37
C THR A 232 1.28 16.66 10.23
N PHE A 233 2.10 17.27 11.09
CA PHE A 233 2.62 16.65 12.30
C PHE A 233 1.48 16.30 13.26
N ILE A 234 1.55 15.11 13.86
CA ILE A 234 1.14 14.85 15.25
C ILE A 234 2.32 14.04 15.84
N LYS A 235 3.30 14.64 16.52
CA LYS A 235 3.28 14.94 17.98
C LYS A 235 2.55 13.87 18.78
N LEU A 236 3.24 12.76 19.08
CA LEU A 236 3.11 12.12 20.39
C LEU A 236 4.06 12.83 21.36
#